data_AF-A0A6C0M071-F1
#
_entry.id   AF-A0A6C0M071-F1
#
_cell.length_a   1.000
_cell.length_b   1.000
_cell.length_c   1.000
_cell.angle_alpha   90.00
_cell.angle_beta   90.00
_cell.angle_gamma   90.00
#
_symmetry.space_group_name_H-M   'P 1'
#
loop_
_entity.id
_entity.type
_entity.pdbx_description
1 polymer ?
#
loop_
_entity_poly.entity_id
_entity_poly.type
_entity_poly.pdbx_seq_one_letter_code
_entity_poly.pdbx_strand_id
1 'polypeptide(L)' 'MKPFITILQEALAVGLVLIVIYWLVNRLLLKYNIWIKLMVSGMLFHIIFEYTGINRWYVSNYYT' A
#
# COMPACT_ATOMS: atom_id res chain seq x y z
N MET A 1 -9.68 -10.65 -17.56
CA MET A 1 -9.33 -10.92 -16.14
C MET A 1 -7.84 -11.23 -16.08
N LYS A 2 -7.09 -10.63 -15.15
CA LYS A 2 -5.64 -10.84 -15.06
C LYS A 2 -5.29 -12.27 -14.63
N PRO A 3 -4.16 -12.84 -15.12
CA PRO A 3 -3.64 -14.09 -14.60
C PRO A 3 -3.38 -14.02 -13.09
N PHE A 4 -3.64 -15.12 -12.36
CA PHE A 4 -3.40 -15.20 -10.91
C PHE A 4 -1.98 -14.79 -10.53
N ILE A 5 -0.98 -15.22 -11.32
CA ILE A 5 0.42 -14.90 -11.05
C ILE A 5 0.69 -13.38 -11.10
N THR A 6 0.02 -12.65 -11.99
CA THR A 6 0.12 -11.19 -12.09
C THR A 6 -0.51 -10.53 -10.88
N ILE A 7 -1.69 -10.99 -10.45
CA ILE A 7 -2.36 -10.49 -9.24
C ILE A 7 -1.49 -10.73 -8.00
N LEU A 8 -0.85 -11.91 -7.92
CA LEU A 8 0.04 -12.25 -6.82
C LEU A 8 1.27 -11.33 -6.79
N GLN A 9 1.88 -11.05 -7.95
CA GLN A 9 3.01 -10.12 -8.06
C GLN A 9 2.61 -8.69 -7.65
N GLU A 10 1.47 -8.21 -8.13
CA GLU A 10 0.91 -6.91 -7.75
C GLU A 10 0.67 -6.85 -6.23
N ALA A 11 0.00 -7.86 -5.65
CA ALA A 11 -0.27 -7.92 -4.22
C ALA A 11 1.00 -7.96 -3.36
N LEU A 12 2.02 -8.71 -3.78
CA LEU A 12 3.32 -8.75 -3.10
C LEU A 12 4.03 -7.39 -3.15
N ALA A 13 4.09 -6.75 -4.32
CA ALA A 13 4.69 -5.44 -4.48
C ALA A 13 4.01 -4.39 -3.59
N VAL A 14 2.67 -4.38 -3.60
CA VAL A 14 1.87 -3.46 -2.78
C VAL A 14 2.05 -3.73 -1.28
N GLY A 15 2.03 -5.00 -0.86
CA GLY A 15 2.23 -5.40 0.53
C GLY A 15 3.61 -4.99 1.08
N LEU A 16 4.67 -5.12 0.27
CA LEU A 16 6.01 -4.68 0.66
C LEU A 16 6.07 -3.17 0.92
N VAL A 17 5.41 -2.36 0.08
CA VAL A 17 5.35 -0.91 0.31
C VAL A 17 4.59 -0.57 1.60
N LEU A 18 3.47 -1.25 1.87
CA LEU A 18 2.72 -1.05 3.12
C LEU A 18 3.56 -1.40 4.37
N ILE A 19 4.37 -2.46 4.32
CA ILE A 19 5.28 -2.84 5.41
C ILE A 19 6.28 -1.70 5.69
N VAL A 20 6.89 -1.14 4.64
CA VAL A 20 7.85 -0.03 4.76
C VAL A 20 7.18 1.21 5.36
N ILE A 21 5.98 1.56 4.90
CA ILE A 21 5.21 2.69 5.43
C ILE A 21 4.88 2.47 6.91
N TYR A 22 4.35 1.30 7.26
CA TYR A 22 4.02 0.99 8.65
C TYR A 22 5.26 1.00 9.55
N TRP A 23 6.39 0.46 9.07
CA TRP A 23 7.65 0.50 9.80
C TRP A 23 8.11 1.93 10.08
N LEU A 24 8.04 2.83 9.09
CA LEU A 24 8.33 4.25 9.26
C LEU A 24 7.38 4.91 10.27
N VAL A 25 6.07 4.71 10.11
CA VAL A 25 5.05 5.25 11.01
C VAL A 25 5.26 4.75 12.44
N ASN A 26 5.57 3.46 12.63
CA ASN A 26 5.81 2.90 13.95
C ASN A 26 7.05 3.51 14.62
N ARG A 27 8.07 3.91 13.85
CA ARG A 27 9.25 4.64 14.36
C ARG A 27 8.99 6.11 14.66
N LEU A 28 8.10 6.77 13.90
CA LEU A 28 7.80 8.19 14.07
C LEU A 28 6.74 8.46 15.15
N LEU A 29 5.73 7.58 15.26
CA LEU A 29 4.58 7.73 16.15
C LEU A 29 4.69 6.85 17.40
N LEU A 30 5.86 6.85 18.06
CA LEU A 30 6.17 5.94 19.18
C LEU A 30 5.13 5.95 20.32
N LYS A 31 4.56 7.12 20.61
CA LYS A 31 3.61 7.33 21.72
C LYS A 31 2.17 6.92 21.43
N TYR A 32 1.85 6.61 20.17
CA TYR A 32 0.48 6.30 19.77
C TYR A 32 0.21 4.80 19.80
N ASN A 33 -1.05 4.43 20.02
CA ASN A 33 -1.48 3.03 20.03
C ASN A 33 -1.41 2.42 18.61
N ILE A 34 -1.50 1.09 18.55
CA ILE A 34 -1.43 0.33 17.29
C ILE A 34 -2.50 0.74 16.28
N TRP A 35 -3.72 1.05 16.74
CA TRP A 35 -4.84 1.42 15.87
C TRP A 35 -4.58 2.75 15.14
N ILE A 36 -4.06 3.75 15.85
CA ILE A 36 -3.68 5.04 15.25
C ILE A 36 -2.54 4.84 14.26
N LYS A 37 -1.53 4.04 14.60
CA LYS A 37 -0.41 3.74 13.69
C LYS A 37 -0.89 3.07 12.40
N LEU A 38 -1.80 2.09 12.51
CA LEU A 38 -2.40 1.43 11.35
C LEU A 38 -3.22 2.40 10.49
N MET A 39 -4.06 3.23 11.12
CA MET A 39 -4.86 4.23 10.43
C MET A 39 -3.97 5.21 9.64
N VAL A 40 -2.94 5.76 10.28
CA VAL A 40 -2.00 6.69 9.62
C VAL A 40 -1.24 5.99 8.50
N SER A 41 -0.82 4.73 8.70
CA SER A 41 -0.12 3.96 7.67
C SER A 41 -1.01 3.72 6.44
N GLY A 42 -2.27 3.32 6.65
CA GLY A 42 -3.24 3.16 5.57
C GLY A 42 -3.52 4.47 4.84
N MET A 43 -3.70 5.57 5.56
CA MET A 43 -3.90 6.90 4.98
C MET A 43 -2.72 7.32 4.10
N LEU A 44 -1.49 7.21 4.62
CA LEU A 44 -0.28 7.55 3.86
C LEU A 44 -0.13 6.66 2.63
N PHE A 45 -0.37 5.36 2.79
CA PHE A 45 -0.38 4.40 1.69
C PHE A 45 -1.35 4.83 0.57
N HIS A 46 -2.60 5.17 0.91
CA HIS A 46 -3.60 5.63 -0.06
C HIS A 46 -3.15 6.90 -0.79
N ILE A 47 -2.66 7.89 -0.06
CA ILE A 47 -2.20 9.16 -0.65
C ILE A 47 -1.03 8.90 -1.59
N ILE A 48 -0.01 8.15 -1.16
CA ILE A 48 1.17 7.86 -1.98
C ILE A 48 0.77 7.13 -3.26
N PHE A 49 -0.10 6.12 -3.16
CA PHE A 49 -0.51 5.29 -4.28
C PHE A 49 -1.32 6.05 -5.32
N GLU A 50 -2.16 6.99 -4.87
CA GLU A 50 -2.94 7.86 -5.74
C GLU A 50 -2.04 8.86 -6.46
N TYR A 51 -1.18 9.58 -5.72
CA TYR A 51 -0.31 10.62 -6.29
C TYR A 51 0.77 10.06 -7.21
N THR A 52 1.31 8.88 -6.92
CA THR A 52 2.32 8.23 -7.77
C THR A 52 1.71 7.53 -8.98
N GLY A 53 0.39 7.34 -9.01
CA GLY A 53 -0.30 6.57 -10.05
C GLY A 53 -0.09 5.06 -9.96
N ILE A 54 0.53 4.54 -8.89
CA ILE A 54 0.65 3.09 -8.65
C ILE A 54 -0.74 2.44 -8.56
N ASN A 55 -1.72 3.16 -7.99
CA ASN A 55 -3.12 2.73 -7.99
C ASN A 55 -3.62 2.45 -9.40
N ARG A 56 -3.35 3.35 -10.35
CA ARG A 56 -3.70 3.14 -11.76
C ARG A 56 -2.91 1.99 -12.37
N TRP A 57 -1.64 1.80 -12.04
CA TRP A 57 -0.82 0.71 -12.59
C TRP A 57 -1.41 -0.69 -12.32
N TYR A 58 -1.79 -1.00 -11.08
CA TYR A 58 -2.41 -2.30 -10.78
C TYR A 58 -3.93 -2.33 -10.99
N VAL A 59 -4.59 -1.22 -11.36
CA VAL A 59 -6.03 -1.21 -11.71
C VAL A 59 -6.27 -1.13 -13.23
N SER A 60 -5.40 -0.51 -14.02
CA SER A 60 -5.62 -0.31 -15.46
C SER A 60 -5.58 -1.62 -16.25
N ASN A 61 -4.87 -2.63 -15.76
CA ASN A 61 -4.73 -3.93 -16.41
C ASN A 61 -5.99 -4.83 -16.26
N TYR A 62 -7.13 -4.31 -15.76
CA TYR A 62 -8.40 -5.05 -15.75
C TYR A 62 -9.19 -4.93 -17.07
N TYR A 63 -8.87 -3.95 -17.93
CA TYR A 63 -9.55 -3.68 -19.19
C TYR A 63 -8.63 -3.90 -20.38
N THR A 64 -8.38 -5.16 -20.71
CA THR A 64 -8.05 -5.62 -22.07
C THR A 64 -8.49 -7.07 -22.21
#